data_AF-A0A7W6C0X1-F1
#
_entry.id   AF-A0A7W6C0X1-F1
#
_cell.length_a   1.000
_cell.length_b   1.000
_cell.length_c   1.000
_cell.angle_alpha   90.00
_cell.angle_beta   90.00
_cell.angle_gamma   90.00
#
_symmetry.space_group_name_H-M   'P 1'
#
loop_
_entity.id
_entity.type
_entity.pdbx_description
1 polymer ?
#
loop_
_entity_poly.entity_id
_entity_poly.type
_entity_poly.pdbx_seq_one_letter_code
_entity_poly.pdbx_strand_id
1 'polypeptide(L)'
;MRKPRDYDAELKALNDKARQLKTRKTSQLGELVAATGADGLTVEELAGALLAIAATSDPAKREAWRRRGAAFFSGEREAAAGSTRQGAGIEPGGSAAEPRGDEPPRSPSGTA
;
A
#
# COMPACT_ATOMS: atom_id res chain seq x y z
N MET A 1 -45.96 30.21 -0.15
CA MET A 1 -45.04 30.88 -1.09
C MET A 1 -43.67 30.23 -0.97
N ARG A 2 -43.16 29.60 -2.04
CA ARG A 2 -41.81 28.98 -2.02
C ARG A 2 -40.78 30.09 -2.19
N LYS A 3 -39.76 30.13 -1.33
CA LYS A 3 -38.62 31.05 -1.47
C LYS A 3 -38.02 30.88 -2.88
N PRO A 4 -37.64 31.96 -3.59
CA PRO A 4 -36.86 31.85 -4.81
C PRO A 4 -35.59 31.04 -4.53
N ARG A 5 -35.27 30.05 -5.37
CA ARG A 5 -34.00 29.31 -5.27
C ARG A 5 -32.86 30.28 -5.52
N ASP A 6 -31.91 30.29 -4.59
CA ASP A 6 -30.68 31.07 -4.72
C ASP A 6 -29.71 30.27 -5.59
N TYR A 7 -29.84 30.46 -6.91
CA TYR A 7 -29.04 29.75 -7.90
C TYR A 7 -27.55 30.04 -7.74
N ASP A 8 -27.17 31.21 -7.23
CA ASP A 8 -25.78 31.58 -6.99
C ASP A 8 -25.19 30.75 -5.85
N ALA A 9 -25.97 30.50 -4.79
CA ALA A 9 -25.58 29.59 -3.71
C ALA A 9 -25.46 28.13 -4.21
N GLU A 10 -26.39 27.66 -5.04
CA GLU A 10 -26.34 26.30 -5.63
C GLU A 10 -25.12 26.14 -6.58
N LEU A 11 -24.84 27.15 -7.41
CA LEU A 11 -23.67 27.19 -8.31
C LEU A 11 -22.35 27.16 -7.52
N LYS A 12 -22.27 27.94 -6.44
CA LYS A 12 -21.09 27.96 -5.56
C LYS A 12 -20.87 26.61 -4.89
N ALA A 13 -21.92 26.01 -4.35
CA ALA A 13 -21.86 24.68 -3.72
C ALA A 13 -21.41 23.59 -4.70
N LEU A 14 -21.87 23.64 -5.95
CA LEU A 14 -21.42 22.71 -7.00
C LEU A 14 -19.95 22.90 -7.37
N ASN A 15 -19.49 24.14 -7.48
CA ASN A 15 -18.09 24.44 -7.78
C ASN A 15 -17.15 23.98 -6.65
N ASP A 16 -17.53 24.23 -5.40
CA ASP A 16 -16.77 23.79 -4.23
C ASP A 16 -16.71 22.25 -4.17
N LYS A 17 -17.82 21.56 -4.46
CA LYS A 17 -17.84 20.10 -4.54
C LYS A 17 -16.96 19.56 -5.67
N ALA A 18 -16.96 20.21 -6.83
CA ALA A 18 -16.08 19.85 -7.94
C ALA A 18 -14.59 20.01 -7.57
N ARG A 19 -14.24 21.09 -6.87
CA ARG A 19 -12.88 21.33 -6.36
C ARG A 19 -12.47 20.27 -5.35
N GLN A 20 -13.33 19.95 -4.38
CA GLN A 20 -13.07 18.90 -3.39
C GLN A 20 -12.83 17.54 -4.05
N LEU A 21 -13.66 17.18 -5.05
CA LEU A 21 -13.48 15.94 -5.81
C LEU A 21 -12.16 15.92 -6.58
N LYS A 22 -11.76 17.05 -7.16
CA LYS A 22 -10.47 17.17 -7.84
C LYS A 22 -9.30 16.96 -6.87
N THR A 23 -9.31 17.67 -5.73
CA THR A 23 -8.26 17.53 -4.71
C THR A 23 -8.15 16.10 -4.20
N ARG A 24 -9.28 15.45 -3.91
CA ARG A 24 -9.30 14.05 -3.48
C ARG A 24 -8.69 13.12 -4.53
N LYS A 25 -9.04 13.29 -5.81
CA LYS A 25 -8.44 12.50 -6.91
C LYS A 25 -6.93 12.73 -7.04
N THR A 26 -6.47 13.97 -6.90
CA THR A 26 -5.03 14.28 -6.93
C THR A 26 -4.30 13.60 -5.77
N SER A 27 -4.84 13.63 -4.55
CA SER A 27 -4.26 12.91 -3.41
C SER A 27 -4.19 11.41 -3.66
N GLN A 28 -5.29 10.80 -4.11
CA GLN A 28 -5.36 9.37 -4.41
C GLN A 28 -4.36 8.94 -5.49
N LEU A 29 -4.13 9.77 -6.51
CA LEU A 29 -3.10 9.49 -7.51
C LEU A 29 -1.69 9.60 -6.92
N GLY A 30 -1.43 10.58 -6.05
CA GLY A 30 -0.17 10.67 -5.32
C GLY A 30 0.09 9.46 -4.43
N GLU A 31 -0.92 9.02 -3.68
CA GLU A 31 -0.87 7.81 -2.85
C GLU A 31 -0.62 6.55 -3.69
N LEU A 32 -1.25 6.44 -4.87
CA LEU A 32 -1.01 5.34 -5.80
C LEU A 32 0.42 5.32 -6.33
N VAL A 33 0.96 6.48 -6.73
CA VAL A 33 2.35 6.60 -7.20
C VAL A 33 3.33 6.16 -6.12
N ALA A 34 3.14 6.61 -4.88
CA ALA A 34 3.94 6.18 -3.74
C ALA A 34 3.79 4.67 -3.44
N ALA A 35 2.57 4.15 -3.41
CA ALA A 35 2.32 2.73 -3.11
C ALA A 35 2.90 1.78 -4.18
N THR A 36 2.96 2.23 -5.44
CA THR A 36 3.59 1.49 -6.54
C THR A 36 5.11 1.64 -6.58
N GLY A 37 5.70 2.53 -5.77
CA GLY A 37 7.12 2.87 -5.77
C GLY A 37 7.55 3.68 -7.01
N ALA A 38 6.58 4.26 -7.72
CA ALA A 38 6.84 5.06 -8.92
C ALA A 38 7.30 6.49 -8.58
N ASP A 39 7.31 6.88 -7.30
CA ASP A 39 7.85 8.15 -6.80
C ASP A 39 9.37 8.28 -6.93
N GLY A 40 10.08 7.16 -7.13
CA GLY A 40 11.50 7.15 -7.45
C GLY A 40 11.82 7.37 -8.93
N LEU A 41 10.82 7.37 -9.81
CA LEU A 41 10.99 7.66 -11.24
C LEU A 41 10.98 9.16 -11.49
N THR A 42 11.68 9.60 -12.54
CA THR A 42 11.55 10.99 -12.99
C THR A 42 10.16 11.26 -13.57
N VAL A 43 9.74 12.52 -13.56
CA VAL A 43 8.42 12.93 -14.08
C VAL A 43 8.30 12.57 -15.56
N GLU A 44 9.40 12.68 -16.31
CA GLU A 44 9.50 12.36 -17.73
C GLU A 44 9.34 10.85 -18.00
N GLU A 45 9.97 9.99 -17.19
CA GLU A 45 9.83 8.53 -17.31
C GLU A 45 8.40 8.08 -16.99
N LEU A 46 7.81 8.62 -15.93
CA LEU A 46 6.43 8.34 -15.55
C LEU A 46 5.46 8.81 -16.65
N ALA A 47 5.65 10.02 -17.18
CA ALA A 47 4.87 10.52 -18.29
C ALA A 47 5.00 9.65 -19.55
N GLY A 48 6.22 9.21 -19.88
CA GLY A 48 6.48 8.29 -20.98
C GLY A 48 5.76 6.95 -20.83
N ALA A 49 5.77 6.36 -19.63
CA ALA A 49 5.05 5.13 -19.33
C ALA A 49 3.53 5.29 -19.49
N LEU A 50 2.96 6.39 -18.97
CA LEU A 50 1.53 6.69 -19.12
C LEU A 50 1.14 6.90 -20.59
N LEU A 51 1.97 7.58 -21.38
CA LEU A 51 1.75 7.77 -22.82
C LEU A 51 1.80 6.44 -23.58
N ALA A 52 2.77 5.58 -23.28
CA ALA A 52 2.86 4.24 -23.89
C ALA A 52 1.62 3.40 -23.57
N ILE A 53 1.11 3.48 -22.34
CA ILE A 53 -0.12 2.81 -21.94
C ILE A 53 -1.33 3.38 -22.69
N ALA A 54 -1.42 4.71 -22.79
CA ALA A 54 -2.51 5.40 -23.49
C ALA A 54 -2.53 5.08 -24.99
N ALA A 55 -1.36 4.95 -25.62
CA ALA A 55 -1.19 4.60 -27.03
C ALA A 55 -1.48 3.11 -27.34
N THR A 56 -1.60 2.27 -26.32
CA THR A 56 -1.86 0.84 -26.52
C THR A 56 -3.35 0.59 -26.81
N SER A 57 -3.63 0.21 -28.06
CA SER A 57 -4.99 -0.14 -28.54
C SER A 57 -5.28 -1.63 -28.52
N ASP A 58 -4.27 -2.48 -28.36
CA ASP A 58 -4.43 -3.93 -28.30
C ASP A 58 -5.20 -4.35 -27.02
N PRO A 59 -6.42 -4.91 -27.14
CA PRO A 59 -7.24 -5.24 -25.99
C PRO A 59 -6.59 -6.32 -25.11
N ALA A 60 -5.81 -7.24 -25.67
CA ALA A 60 -5.16 -8.30 -24.90
C ALA A 60 -4.07 -7.71 -23.98
N LYS A 61 -3.26 -6.77 -24.48
CA LYS A 61 -2.25 -6.07 -23.67
C LYS A 61 -2.89 -5.21 -22.58
N ARG A 62 -3.98 -4.51 -22.91
CA ARG A 62 -4.72 -3.70 -21.92
C ARG A 62 -5.30 -4.58 -20.81
N GLU A 63 -5.84 -5.75 -21.16
CA GLU A 63 -6.39 -6.68 -20.18
C GLU A 63 -5.30 -7.28 -19.29
N ALA A 64 -4.14 -7.61 -19.84
CA ALA A 64 -2.99 -8.07 -19.06
C ALA A 64 -2.53 -7.03 -18.02
N TRP A 65 -2.46 -5.75 -18.41
CA TRP A 65 -2.15 -4.66 -17.48
C TRP A 65 -3.25 -4.42 -16.45
N ARG A 66 -4.53 -4.51 -16.85
CA ARG A 66 -5.65 -4.44 -15.91
C ARG A 66 -5.55 -5.55 -14.86
N ARG A 67 -5.27 -6.78 -15.28
CA ARG A 67 -5.13 -7.92 -14.37
C ARG A 67 -3.97 -7.75 -13.39
N ARG A 68 -2.82 -7.25 -13.88
CA ARG A 68 -1.68 -6.91 -13.02
C ARG A 68 -2.01 -5.78 -12.03
N GLY A 69 -2.71 -4.75 -12.49
CA GLY A 69 -3.18 -3.67 -11.63
C GLY A 69 -4.16 -4.17 -10.57
N ALA A 70 -5.10 -5.04 -10.93
CA ALA A 70 -6.02 -5.65 -9.97
C ALA A 70 -5.29 -6.49 -8.91
N ALA A 71 -4.28 -7.26 -9.31
CA ALA A 71 -3.44 -8.04 -8.39
C ALA A 71 -2.68 -7.18 -7.37
N PHE A 72 -2.29 -5.96 -7.75
CA PHE A 72 -1.67 -5.00 -6.83
C PHE A 72 -2.63 -4.57 -5.70
N PHE A 73 -3.92 -4.41 -6.01
CA PHE A 73 -4.94 -4.03 -5.03
C PHE A 73 -5.59 -5.20 -4.30
N SER A 74 -5.42 -6.44 -4.77
CA SER A 74 -6.07 -7.62 -4.18
C SER A 74 -5.32 -8.24 -2.99
N GLY A 75 -4.24 -7.61 -2.51
CA GLY A 75 -3.57 -8.02 -1.27
C GLY A 75 -2.74 -9.31 -1.36
N GLU A 76 -2.51 -9.89 -2.54
CA GLU A 76 -1.77 -11.15 -2.68
C GLU A 76 -0.28 -11.07 -2.27
N ARG A 77 0.21 -9.86 -1.94
CA ARG A 77 1.51 -9.63 -1.30
C ARG A 77 1.57 -10.01 0.18
N GLU A 78 0.44 -10.13 0.88
CA GLU A 78 0.43 -10.47 2.31
C GLU A 78 0.78 -11.94 2.59
N ALA A 79 0.56 -12.85 1.63
CA ALA A 79 0.96 -14.26 1.79
C ALA A 79 2.49 -14.48 1.66
N ALA A 80 3.22 -13.60 1.00
CA ALA A 80 4.66 -13.75 0.77
C ALA A 80 5.53 -12.90 1.72
N ALA A 81 4.97 -11.88 2.38
CA ALA A 81 5.69 -11.01 3.31
C ALA A 81 5.25 -11.15 4.78
N GLY A 82 4.31 -12.05 5.09
CA GLY A 82 3.75 -12.29 6.42
C GLY A 82 4.19 -13.58 7.12
N SER A 83 5.15 -14.36 6.57
CA SER A 83 5.67 -15.59 7.21
C SER A 83 6.97 -15.35 8.01
N THR A 84 7.10 -14.18 8.62
CA THR A 84 8.14 -13.92 9.62
C THR A 84 7.64 -12.84 10.58
N ARG A 85 7.41 -13.26 11.84
CA ARG A 85 6.78 -12.56 12.97
C ARG A 85 5.24 -12.71 12.92
N GLN A 86 4.65 -13.73 13.55
CA GLN A 86 4.56 -13.83 15.00
C GLN A 86 4.28 -15.28 15.46
N GLY A 87 5.26 -16.17 15.31
CA GLY A 87 5.35 -17.35 16.16
C GLY A 87 6.04 -16.96 17.47
N ALA A 88 5.31 -16.36 18.40
CA ALA A 88 5.76 -16.14 19.77
C ALA A 88 4.54 -15.87 20.65
N GLY A 89 3.85 -16.94 21.04
CA GLY A 89 3.07 -16.89 22.27
C GLY A 89 4.05 -16.78 23.42
N ILE A 90 4.12 -15.61 24.06
CA ILE A 90 4.57 -15.47 25.44
C ILE A 90 3.77 -14.30 26.02
N GLU A 91 2.73 -14.63 26.79
CA GLU A 91 2.06 -13.68 27.68
C GLU A 91 3.02 -13.29 28.82
N PRO A 92 3.15 -12.01 29.19
CA PRO A 92 3.92 -11.62 30.36
C PRO A 92 2.98 -11.63 31.58
N GLY A 93 3.02 -12.68 32.40
CA GLY A 93 2.14 -12.73 33.55
C GLY A 93 2.43 -13.85 34.54
N GLY A 94 3.30 -13.58 35.52
CA GLY A 94 3.08 -14.05 36.89
C GLY A 94 3.94 -15.22 37.40
N SER A 95 4.60 -14.92 38.51
CA SER A 95 5.15 -15.80 39.55
C SER A 95 6.53 -16.42 39.37
N ALA A 96 7.41 -15.91 40.22
CA ALA A 96 8.73 -16.37 40.56
C ALA A 96 8.74 -17.80 41.12
N ALA A 97 9.78 -18.56 40.74
CA ALA A 97 10.40 -19.60 41.56
C ALA A 97 11.85 -19.82 41.09
N GLU A 98 12.76 -19.17 41.82
CA GLU A 98 14.18 -19.40 42.12
C GLU A 98 15.21 -20.01 41.12
N PRO A 99 16.48 -19.56 41.20
CA PRO A 99 17.57 -19.96 40.30
C PRO A 99 18.38 -21.14 40.84
N ARG A 100 18.55 -22.18 40.01
CA ARG A 100 19.67 -23.14 40.08
C ARG A 100 20.11 -23.32 38.63
N GLY A 101 21.25 -22.81 38.19
CA GLY A 101 22.56 -23.07 38.76
C GLY A 101 23.03 -24.40 38.21
N ASP A 102 23.51 -24.43 36.95
CA ASP A 102 24.71 -25.17 36.56
C ASP A 102 25.13 -24.80 35.12
N GLU A 103 26.34 -24.29 35.00
CA GLU A 103 27.06 -23.92 33.80
C GLU A 103 27.57 -25.18 33.08
N PRO A 104 27.47 -25.26 31.75
CA PRO A 104 28.62 -25.78 31.01
C PRO A 104 28.88 -24.96 29.74
N PRO A 105 30.14 -24.77 29.34
CA PRO A 105 30.58 -25.59 28.21
C PRO A 105 32.09 -25.84 28.18
N ARG A 106 32.54 -27.10 28.14
CA ARG A 106 33.85 -27.43 27.56
C ARG A 106 33.83 -28.81 26.90
N SER A 107 33.71 -28.84 25.59
CA SER A 107 34.21 -29.95 24.77
C SER A 107 35.60 -29.59 24.26
N PRO A 108 36.64 -30.40 24.53
CA PRO A 108 37.83 -30.40 23.69
C PRO A 108 37.75 -31.50 22.62
N SER A 109 38.36 -31.14 21.50
CA SER A 109 38.50 -31.86 20.23
C SER A 109 39.55 -32.98 20.26
N GLY A 110 39.48 -33.90 19.28
CA GLY A 110 40.54 -34.85 18.87
C GLY A 110 40.69 -36.10 19.76
N THR A 111 41.13 -37.28 19.31
CA THR A 111 41.75 -37.72 18.05
C THR A 111 41.96 -39.25 18.16
N ALA A 112 42.19 -39.89 17.00
CA ALA A 112 42.67 -41.27 16.75
C ALA A 112 41.61 -42.38 16.68
#